data_AF-A0A1X2G4G7-F1
#
_entry.id   AF-A0A1X2G4G7-F1
#
_cell.length_a   1.000
_cell.length_b   1.000
_cell.length_c   1.000
_cell.angle_alpha   90.00
_cell.angle_beta   90.00
_cell.angle_gamma   90.00
#
_symmetry.space_group_name_H-M   'P 1'
#
loop_
_entity.id
_entity.type
_entity.pdbx_description
1 polymer ?
#
loop_
_entity_poly.entity_id
_entity_poly.type
_entity_poly.pdbx_seq_one_letter_code
_entity_poly.pdbx_strand_id
1 'polypeptide(L)'
;MQDHVEAIAYLASLLQDATTRTLTIREIKILTQVSKDLPLLLYQLPLQLEQIHLLVDRNQMLAMEVVPVLLMGPLAERYWDALVQHTVSTNTLEVIHHCLITRSVPVQRELIHLTVDLAIITCTEADYTHEEKYVRTFLKFIQSLHDHQLVDYANHVPGLQSFCIQFLHIRGVSALYKTISNIQVQE
;
A
#
# COMPACT_ATOMS: atom_id res chain seq x y z
N MET A 1 -14.03 -28.98 -19.69
CA MET A 1 -12.63 -29.07 -19.22
C MET A 1 -11.73 -28.13 -20.02
N GLN A 2 -11.81 -28.15 -21.36
CA GLN A 2 -11.04 -27.26 -22.24
C GLN A 2 -11.33 -25.77 -22.02
N ASP A 3 -12.61 -25.39 -21.92
CA ASP A 3 -13.03 -23.99 -21.67
C ASP A 3 -12.50 -23.42 -20.34
N HIS A 4 -12.34 -24.25 -19.31
CA HIS A 4 -11.78 -23.81 -18.02
C HIS A 4 -10.28 -23.57 -18.10
N VAL A 5 -9.56 -24.40 -18.85
CA VAL A 5 -8.11 -24.23 -19.07
C VAL A 5 -7.84 -22.97 -19.87
N GLU A 6 -8.64 -22.71 -20.90
CA GLU A 6 -8.56 -21.48 -21.69
C GLU A 6 -8.88 -20.23 -20.85
N ALA A 7 -9.90 -20.29 -19.99
CA ALA A 7 -10.22 -19.19 -19.08
C ALA A 7 -9.08 -18.88 -18.10
N ILE A 8 -8.45 -19.89 -17.50
CA ILE A 8 -7.32 -19.70 -16.58
C ILE A 8 -6.12 -19.11 -17.34
N ALA A 9 -5.83 -19.60 -18.54
CA ALA A 9 -4.75 -19.06 -19.38
C ALA A 9 -4.99 -17.58 -19.73
N TYR A 10 -6.24 -17.21 -20.03
CA TYR A 10 -6.62 -15.81 -20.27
C TYR A 10 -6.42 -14.94 -19.02
N LEU A 11 -6.86 -15.39 -17.84
CA LEU A 11 -6.66 -14.66 -16.59
C LEU A 11 -5.18 -14.49 -16.23
N ALA A 12 -4.37 -15.52 -16.46
CA ALA A 12 -2.92 -15.46 -16.27
C ALA A 12 -2.27 -14.43 -17.20
N SER A 13 -2.61 -14.45 -18.49
CA SER A 13 -2.15 -13.45 -19.45
C SER A 13 -2.58 -12.04 -19.05
N LEU A 14 -3.82 -11.89 -18.59
CA LEU A 14 -4.35 -10.58 -18.21
C LEU A 14 -3.69 -10.02 -16.96
N LEU A 15 -3.37 -10.87 -15.99
CA LEU A 15 -2.61 -10.47 -14.80
C LEU A 15 -1.18 -10.06 -15.17
N GLN A 16 -0.55 -10.77 -16.10
CA GLN A 16 0.78 -10.39 -16.61
C GLN A 16 0.75 -9.07 -17.38
N ASP A 17 -0.30 -8.83 -18.17
CA ASP A 17 -0.52 -7.54 -18.83
C ASP A 17 -0.66 -6.41 -17.82
N ALA A 18 -1.26 -6.67 -16.66
CA ALA A 18 -1.40 -5.68 -15.58
C ALA A 18 -0.05 -5.19 -15.02
N THR A 19 1.04 -5.95 -15.21
CA THR A 19 2.38 -5.54 -14.78
C THR A 19 3.14 -4.79 -15.88
N THR A 20 2.64 -4.77 -17.11
CA THR A 20 3.34 -4.17 -18.26
C THR A 20 2.62 -2.93 -18.79
N ARG A 21 1.29 -2.91 -18.75
CA ARG A 21 0.43 -1.82 -19.24
C ARG A 21 -0.71 -1.52 -18.27
N THR A 22 -1.34 -0.36 -18.44
CA THR A 22 -2.63 -0.07 -17.80
C THR A 22 -3.73 -0.89 -18.49
N LEU A 23 -4.54 -1.57 -17.69
CA LEU A 23 -5.67 -2.36 -18.14
C LEU A 23 -6.89 -1.46 -18.40
N THR A 24 -7.76 -1.93 -19.29
CA THR A 24 -9.06 -1.31 -19.51
C THR A 24 -9.99 -1.54 -18.31
N ILE A 25 -11.02 -0.69 -18.17
CA ILE A 25 -12.03 -0.84 -17.11
C ILE A 25 -12.68 -2.23 -17.11
N ARG A 26 -12.90 -2.81 -18.30
CA ARG A 26 -13.48 -4.16 -18.44
C ARG A 26 -12.54 -5.23 -17.89
N GLU A 27 -11.27 -5.16 -18.26
CA GLU A 27 -10.23 -6.08 -17.80
C GLU A 27 -10.02 -6.00 -16.29
N ILE A 28 -9.96 -4.79 -15.73
CA ILE A 28 -9.89 -4.58 -14.28
C ILE A 28 -11.09 -5.24 -13.60
N LYS A 29 -12.31 -5.02 -14.11
CA LYS A 29 -13.53 -5.60 -13.55
C LYS A 29 -13.49 -7.14 -13.53
N ILE A 30 -12.94 -7.76 -14.56
CA ILE A 30 -12.79 -9.23 -14.63
C ILE A 30 -11.89 -9.72 -13.50
N LEU A 31 -10.69 -9.16 -13.36
CA LEU A 31 -9.74 -9.59 -12.33
C LEU A 31 -10.23 -9.27 -10.90
N THR A 32 -10.90 -8.13 -10.70
CA THR A 32 -11.55 -7.80 -9.42
C THR A 32 -12.68 -8.77 -9.08
N GLN A 33 -13.45 -9.23 -10.06
CA GLN A 33 -14.49 -10.22 -9.80
C GLN A 33 -13.87 -11.57 -9.43
N VAL A 34 -12.80 -11.97 -10.12
CA VAL A 34 -12.05 -13.19 -9.80
C VAL A 34 -11.43 -13.12 -8.40
N SER A 35 -10.87 -11.97 -7.99
CA SER A 35 -10.30 -11.84 -6.63
C SER A 35 -11.35 -11.99 -5.53
N LYS A 36 -12.60 -11.62 -5.80
CA LYS A 36 -13.74 -11.74 -4.87
C LYS A 36 -14.34 -13.15 -4.86
N ASP A 37 -14.59 -13.72 -6.03
CA ASP A 37 -15.33 -14.97 -6.16
C ASP A 37 -14.42 -16.20 -6.02
N LEU A 38 -13.17 -16.09 -6.46
CA LEU A 38 -12.22 -17.21 -6.58
C LEU A 38 -10.81 -16.81 -6.06
N PRO A 39 -10.66 -16.41 -4.78
CA PRO A 39 -9.38 -15.95 -4.24
C PRO A 39 -8.27 -17.01 -4.33
N LEU A 40 -8.63 -18.31 -4.23
CA LEU A 40 -7.67 -19.41 -4.38
C LEU A 40 -7.06 -19.49 -5.78
N LEU A 41 -7.80 -19.10 -6.82
CA LEU A 41 -7.29 -19.08 -8.18
C LEU A 41 -6.21 -18.00 -8.33
N LEU A 42 -6.39 -16.86 -7.66
CA LEU A 42 -5.43 -15.74 -7.70
C LEU A 42 -4.05 -16.16 -7.17
N TYR A 43 -4.00 -17.03 -6.15
CA TYR A 43 -2.74 -17.59 -5.61
C TYR A 43 -2.01 -18.52 -6.59
N GLN A 44 -2.73 -19.04 -7.59
CA GLN A 44 -2.18 -19.93 -8.62
C GLN A 44 -1.80 -19.17 -9.89
N LEU A 45 -2.26 -17.93 -10.05
CA LEU A 45 -1.91 -17.12 -11.21
C LEU A 45 -0.44 -16.66 -11.13
N PRO A 46 0.25 -16.58 -12.27
CA PRO A 46 1.65 -16.18 -12.30
C PRO A 46 1.78 -14.67 -12.07
N LEU A 47 1.94 -14.27 -10.81
CA LEU A 47 2.39 -12.92 -10.45
C LEU A 47 3.68 -13.05 -9.65
N GLN A 48 4.80 -12.68 -10.26
CA GLN A 48 6.09 -12.68 -9.56
C GLN A 48 6.08 -11.62 -8.46
N LEU A 49 6.75 -11.90 -7.34
CA LEU A 49 6.79 -10.99 -6.19
C LEU A 49 7.35 -9.63 -6.60
N GLU A 50 8.38 -9.65 -7.44
CA GLU A 50 9.06 -8.49 -7.99
C GLU A 50 8.17 -7.70 -8.95
N GLN A 51 7.00 -8.20 -9.36
CA GLN A 51 6.08 -7.49 -10.23
C GLN A 51 4.96 -6.77 -9.47
N ILE A 52 4.87 -6.93 -8.14
CA ILE A 52 3.79 -6.33 -7.36
C ILE A 52 3.82 -4.80 -7.40
N HIS A 53 5.01 -4.20 -7.35
CA HIS A 53 5.16 -2.74 -7.49
C HIS A 53 4.71 -2.26 -8.88
N LEU A 54 5.02 -3.03 -9.94
CA LEU A 54 4.61 -2.72 -11.31
C LEU A 54 3.08 -2.73 -11.46
N LEU A 55 2.40 -3.65 -10.78
CA LEU A 55 0.93 -3.72 -10.71
C LEU A 55 0.36 -2.49 -10.00
N VAL A 56 0.92 -2.14 -8.83
CA VAL A 56 0.50 -0.99 -8.02
C VAL A 56 0.64 0.32 -8.80
N ASP A 57 1.77 0.53 -9.46
CA ASP A 57 2.04 1.78 -10.16
C ASP A 57 1.19 1.94 -11.43
N ARG A 58 0.94 0.85 -12.18
CA ARG A 58 0.20 0.89 -13.45
C ARG A 58 -1.31 0.76 -13.31
N ASN A 59 -1.77 0.01 -12.31
CA ASN A 59 -3.14 -0.45 -12.17
C ASN A 59 -3.60 -0.37 -10.71
N GLN A 60 -3.47 0.81 -10.11
CA GLN A 60 -3.77 1.04 -8.69
C GLN A 60 -5.16 0.53 -8.26
N MET A 61 -6.22 0.79 -9.04
CA MET A 61 -7.57 0.32 -8.67
C MET A 61 -7.66 -1.21 -8.60
N LEU A 62 -6.95 -1.92 -9.49
CA LEU A 62 -6.89 -3.36 -9.44
C LEU A 62 -6.06 -3.83 -8.24
N ALA A 63 -4.93 -3.17 -7.97
CA ALA A 63 -4.05 -3.49 -6.85
C ALA A 63 -4.79 -3.40 -5.51
N MET A 64 -5.65 -2.39 -5.33
CA MET A 64 -6.50 -2.25 -4.14
C MET A 64 -7.38 -3.48 -3.87
N GLU A 65 -7.76 -4.24 -4.90
CA GLU A 65 -8.65 -5.41 -4.76
C GLU A 65 -7.88 -6.74 -4.76
N VAL A 66 -6.72 -6.78 -5.42
CA VAL A 66 -5.90 -7.99 -5.58
C VAL A 66 -4.89 -8.16 -4.45
N VAL A 67 -4.22 -7.08 -4.05
CA VAL A 67 -3.16 -7.12 -3.03
C VAL A 67 -3.69 -7.60 -1.67
N PRO A 68 -4.83 -7.11 -1.14
CA PRO A 68 -5.38 -7.65 0.11
C PRO A 68 -5.58 -9.17 0.07
N VAL A 69 -6.04 -9.70 -1.07
CA VAL A 69 -6.24 -11.14 -1.25
C VAL A 69 -4.91 -11.89 -1.22
N LEU A 70 -3.89 -11.41 -1.94
CA LEU A 70 -2.54 -11.98 -1.95
C LEU A 70 -1.90 -11.99 -0.56
N LEU A 71 -2.12 -10.93 0.24
CA LEU A 71 -1.62 -10.80 1.61
C LEU A 71 -2.36 -11.67 2.64
N MET A 72 -3.46 -12.31 2.25
CA MET A 72 -4.11 -13.38 3.03
C MET A 72 -3.66 -14.79 2.57
N GLY A 73 -2.85 -14.86 1.51
CA GLY A 73 -2.40 -16.10 0.90
C GLY A 73 -1.12 -16.69 1.51
N PRO A 74 -0.64 -17.81 0.95
CA PRO A 74 0.52 -18.54 1.48
C PRO A 74 1.86 -17.79 1.34
N LEU A 75 1.93 -16.77 0.49
CA LEU A 75 3.13 -15.96 0.25
C LEU A 75 3.00 -14.54 0.85
N ALA A 76 2.10 -14.35 1.81
CA ALA A 76 1.76 -13.04 2.37
C ALA A 76 3.00 -12.22 2.78
N GLU A 77 3.90 -12.80 3.58
CA GLU A 77 5.11 -12.10 4.07
C GLU A 77 6.00 -11.63 2.91
N ARG A 78 6.16 -12.46 1.88
CA ARG A 78 7.01 -12.13 0.73
C ARG A 78 6.41 -11.03 -0.14
N TYR A 79 5.08 -11.01 -0.30
CA TYR A 79 4.40 -9.94 -1.01
C TYR A 79 4.44 -8.63 -0.22
N TRP A 80 4.31 -8.72 1.10
CA TRP A 80 4.50 -7.60 2.02
C TRP A 80 5.91 -7.01 1.90
N ASP A 81 6.95 -7.85 1.95
CA ASP A 81 8.34 -7.42 1.75
C ASP A 81 8.53 -6.73 0.39
N ALA A 82 8.02 -7.35 -0.70
CA ALA A 82 8.14 -6.80 -2.04
C ALA A 82 7.42 -5.46 -2.23
N LEU A 83 6.32 -5.20 -1.49
CA LEU A 83 5.64 -3.90 -1.50
C LEU A 83 6.49 -2.79 -0.87
N VAL A 84 7.26 -3.11 0.18
CA VAL A 84 8.00 -2.13 0.97
C VAL A 84 9.45 -1.97 0.49
N GLN A 85 10.02 -2.96 -0.22
CA GLN A 85 11.39 -2.91 -0.76
C GLN A 85 11.59 -1.88 -1.89
N HIS A 86 10.54 -1.49 -2.60
CA HIS A 86 10.59 -0.46 -3.63
C HIS A 86 10.18 0.91 -3.05
N THR A 87 10.76 2.00 -3.56
CA THR A 87 10.44 3.38 -3.14
C THR A 87 8.92 3.56 -3.02
N VAL A 88 8.45 4.02 -1.86
CA VAL A 88 7.02 4.17 -1.57
C VAL A 88 6.45 5.28 -2.46
N SER A 89 5.82 4.91 -3.58
CA SER A 89 5.05 5.82 -4.41
C SER A 89 3.73 6.20 -3.70
N THR A 90 3.06 7.26 -4.16
CA THR A 90 1.69 7.58 -3.69
C THR A 90 0.76 6.36 -3.81
N ASN A 91 0.89 5.58 -4.89
CA ASN A 91 0.05 4.41 -5.14
C ASN A 91 0.34 3.28 -4.15
N THR A 92 1.61 3.00 -3.88
CA THR A 92 2.03 2.00 -2.88
C THR A 92 1.50 2.37 -1.50
N LEU A 93 1.61 3.63 -1.11
CA LEU A 93 1.13 4.09 0.18
C LEU A 93 -0.41 3.97 0.30
N GLU A 94 -1.15 4.29 -0.76
CA GLU A 94 -2.61 4.10 -0.79
C GLU A 94 -2.99 2.61 -0.68
N VAL A 95 -2.28 1.71 -1.37
CA VAL A 95 -2.53 0.26 -1.31
C VAL A 95 -2.20 -0.31 0.07
N ILE A 96 -1.07 0.06 0.67
CA ILE A 96 -0.70 -0.36 2.03
C ILE A 96 -1.72 0.19 3.04
N HIS A 97 -2.13 1.47 2.91
CA HIS A 97 -3.16 2.06 3.75
C HIS A 97 -4.51 1.33 3.61
N HIS A 98 -4.87 0.91 2.40
CA HIS A 98 -6.08 0.11 2.18
C HIS A 98 -6.01 -1.26 2.85
N CYS A 99 -4.87 -1.94 2.76
CA CYS A 99 -4.66 -3.21 3.44
C CYS A 99 -4.79 -3.06 4.96
N LEU A 100 -4.28 -1.96 5.52
CA LEU A 100 -4.39 -1.64 6.94
C LEU A 100 -5.84 -1.54 7.43
N ILE A 101 -6.70 -0.81 6.69
CA ILE A 101 -8.11 -0.62 7.06
C ILE A 101 -8.97 -1.84 6.74
N THR A 102 -8.45 -2.76 5.92
CA THR A 102 -9.13 -4.01 5.56
C THR A 102 -8.85 -5.04 6.64
N ARG A 103 -9.71 -5.07 7.67
CA ARG A 103 -9.54 -5.83 8.93
C ARG A 103 -9.23 -7.33 8.80
N SER A 104 -9.44 -7.93 7.62
CA SER A 104 -9.12 -9.33 7.33
C SER A 104 -7.67 -9.56 6.93
N VAL A 105 -6.92 -8.53 6.56
CA VAL A 105 -5.52 -8.65 6.14
C VAL A 105 -4.63 -8.64 7.39
N PRO A 106 -3.81 -9.69 7.63
CA PRO A 106 -2.83 -9.67 8.70
C PRO A 106 -1.72 -8.67 8.35
N VAL A 107 -1.54 -7.66 9.20
CA VAL A 107 -0.54 -6.61 9.04
C VAL A 107 0.68 -6.92 9.91
N GLN A 108 1.86 -6.92 9.30
CA GLN A 108 3.14 -7.09 10.00
C GLN A 108 3.62 -5.72 10.52
N ARG A 109 3.72 -5.57 11.84
CA ARG A 109 4.06 -4.28 12.47
C ARG A 109 5.45 -3.79 12.05
N GLU A 110 6.40 -4.72 11.90
CA GLU A 110 7.77 -4.45 11.49
C GLU A 110 7.81 -3.74 10.13
N LEU A 111 6.99 -4.19 9.19
CA LEU A 111 6.91 -3.60 7.85
C LEU A 111 6.15 -2.28 7.81
N ILE A 112 5.21 -2.08 8.74
CA ILE A 112 4.58 -0.78 8.93
C ILE A 112 5.60 0.26 9.38
N HIS A 113 6.45 -0.07 10.35
CA HIS A 113 7.52 0.83 10.79
C HIS A 113 8.46 1.19 9.64
N LEU A 114 8.90 0.19 8.87
CA LEU A 114 9.73 0.42 7.68
C LEU A 114 9.01 1.31 6.64
N THR A 115 7.71 1.11 6.42
CA THR A 115 6.92 1.94 5.50
C THR A 115 6.84 3.39 5.98
N VAL A 116 6.69 3.63 7.29
CA VAL A 116 6.68 4.98 7.88
C VAL A 116 8.04 5.65 7.66
N ASP A 117 9.14 4.97 7.97
CA ASP A 117 10.49 5.50 7.77
C ASP A 117 10.74 5.85 6.30
N LEU A 118 10.42 4.93 5.39
CA LEU A 118 10.53 5.14 3.95
C LEU A 118 9.68 6.32 3.47
N ALA A 119 8.47 6.49 4.00
CA ALA A 119 7.59 7.59 3.61
C ALA A 119 8.11 8.95 4.09
N ILE A 120 8.68 9.01 5.30
CA ILE A 120 9.36 10.21 5.82
C ILE A 120 10.56 10.55 4.93
N ILE A 121 11.45 9.57 4.67
CA ILE A 121 12.62 9.74 3.80
C ILE A 121 12.19 10.27 2.44
N THR A 122 11.20 9.61 1.83
CA THR A 122 10.60 10.03 0.56
C THR A 122 10.22 11.50 0.63
N CYS A 123 9.36 11.91 1.57
CA CYS A 123 8.96 13.31 1.73
C CYS A 123 10.11 14.31 1.93
N THR A 124 11.22 13.89 2.54
CA THR A 124 12.38 14.77 2.80
C THR A 124 13.38 14.85 1.64
N GLU A 125 13.49 13.81 0.81
CA GLU A 125 14.57 13.69 -0.18
C GLU A 125 14.22 14.21 -1.58
N ALA A 126 12.99 14.06 -2.08
CA ALA A 126 12.68 14.70 -3.35
C ALA A 126 12.27 16.16 -3.15
N ASP A 127 12.45 16.95 -4.21
CA ASP A 127 11.83 18.26 -4.42
C ASP A 127 10.28 18.12 -4.47
N TYR A 128 9.69 17.60 -3.38
CA TYR A 128 8.28 17.23 -3.19
C TYR A 128 7.36 18.45 -3.00
N THR A 129 7.79 19.62 -3.48
CA THR A 129 6.94 20.81 -3.63
C THR A 129 5.70 20.54 -4.50
N HIS A 130 5.55 19.35 -5.10
CA HIS A 130 4.46 19.02 -6.03
C HIS A 130 3.54 17.83 -5.70
N GLU A 131 3.66 17.12 -4.57
CA GLU A 131 2.68 16.08 -4.22
C GLU A 131 2.00 16.29 -2.87
N GLU A 132 1.21 17.37 -2.77
CA GLU A 132 0.21 17.53 -1.70
C GLU A 132 -0.64 16.24 -1.55
N LYS A 133 -0.86 15.51 -2.65
CA LYS A 133 -1.50 14.20 -2.65
C LYS A 133 -0.75 13.18 -1.78
N TYR A 134 0.57 13.01 -1.98
CA TYR A 134 1.38 12.09 -1.19
C TYR A 134 1.31 12.43 0.30
N VAL A 135 1.55 13.70 0.63
CA VAL A 135 1.50 14.17 2.02
C VAL A 135 0.14 13.90 2.65
N ARG A 136 -0.96 14.17 1.93
CA ARG A 136 -2.31 13.87 2.41
C ARG A 136 -2.56 12.37 2.59
N THR A 137 -2.05 11.53 1.71
CA THR A 137 -2.14 10.07 1.85
C THR A 137 -1.35 9.61 3.06
N PHE A 138 -0.13 10.10 3.24
CA PHE A 138 0.71 9.77 4.40
C PHE A 138 0.07 10.23 5.72
N LEU A 139 -0.53 11.42 5.76
CA LEU A 139 -1.31 11.87 6.93
C LEU A 139 -2.45 10.92 7.29
N LYS A 140 -3.23 10.47 6.29
CA LYS A 140 -4.32 9.51 6.52
C LYS A 140 -3.79 8.16 7.00
N PHE A 141 -2.66 7.72 6.45
CA PHE A 141 -1.98 6.51 6.85
C PHE A 141 -1.57 6.59 8.32
N ILE A 142 -0.84 7.63 8.73
CA ILE A 142 -0.43 7.83 10.13
C ILE A 142 -1.62 7.93 11.09
N GLN A 143 -2.68 8.64 10.71
CA GLN A 143 -3.90 8.70 11.53
C GLN A 143 -4.52 7.31 11.71
N SER A 144 -4.57 6.51 10.64
CA SER A 144 -5.13 5.16 10.73
C SER A 144 -4.26 4.24 11.59
N LEU A 145 -2.94 4.38 11.54
CA LEU A 145 -2.03 3.65 12.43
C LEU A 145 -2.27 3.98 13.90
N HIS A 146 -2.58 5.25 14.19
CA HIS A 146 -2.89 5.72 15.54
C HIS A 146 -4.20 5.10 16.02
N ASP A 147 -5.26 5.22 15.21
CA ASP A 147 -6.60 4.73 15.53
C ASP A 147 -6.63 3.21 15.76
N HIS A 148 -5.75 2.46 15.08
CA HIS A 148 -5.65 1.01 15.20
C HIS A 148 -4.55 0.52 16.18
N GLN A 149 -3.79 1.44 16.80
CA GLN A 149 -2.68 1.11 17.72
C GLN A 149 -1.63 0.18 17.10
N LEU A 150 -1.30 0.42 15.82
CA LEU A 150 -0.40 -0.43 15.04
C LEU A 150 1.04 0.09 14.96
N VAL A 151 1.30 1.29 15.48
CA VAL A 151 2.63 1.91 15.53
C VAL A 151 2.98 2.26 16.96
N ASP A 152 4.16 1.82 17.40
CA ASP A 152 4.91 2.47 18.45
C ASP A 152 5.57 3.75 17.89
N TYR A 153 5.06 4.90 18.32
CA TYR A 153 5.50 6.21 17.82
C TYR A 153 6.85 6.64 18.39
N ALA A 154 7.33 6.04 19.49
CA ALA A 154 8.54 6.48 20.20
C ALA A 154 9.74 6.62 19.27
N ASN A 155 9.93 5.64 18.39
CA ASN A 155 11.05 5.59 17.45
C ASN A 155 10.86 6.50 16.21
N HIS A 156 9.62 6.88 15.90
CA HIS A 156 9.25 7.63 14.69
C HIS A 156 9.06 9.13 14.95
N VAL A 157 8.88 9.51 16.21
CA VAL A 157 8.59 10.87 16.66
C VAL A 157 9.53 11.92 16.07
N PRO A 158 10.89 11.77 16.10
CA PRO A 158 11.78 12.80 15.55
C PRO A 158 11.57 13.01 14.04
N GLY A 159 11.41 11.91 13.29
CA GLY A 159 11.16 11.95 11.86
C GLY A 159 9.81 12.58 11.52
N LEU A 160 8.75 12.20 12.25
CA LEU A 160 7.40 12.74 12.08
C LEU A 160 7.32 14.23 12.44
N GLN A 161 8.09 14.69 13.43
CA GLN A 161 8.17 16.12 13.76
C GLN A 161 8.85 16.93 12.67
N SER A 162 9.99 16.47 12.17
CA SER A 162 10.70 17.09 11.04
C SER A 162 9.77 17.21 9.83
N PHE A 163 9.11 16.10 9.47
CA PHE A 163 8.08 16.04 8.44
C PHE A 163 6.97 17.08 8.69
N CYS A 164 6.39 17.10 9.89
CA CYS A 164 5.30 18.01 10.19
C CYS A 164 5.73 19.48 10.04
N ILE A 165 6.92 19.84 10.51
CA ILE A 165 7.47 21.20 10.41
C ILE A 165 7.62 21.61 8.94
N GLN A 166 8.16 20.72 8.09
CA GLN A 166 8.33 20.95 6.66
C GLN A 166 6.98 21.17 5.94
N PHE A 167 5.94 20.44 6.34
CA PHE A 167 4.64 20.44 5.66
C PHE A 167 3.52 21.17 6.41
N LEU A 168 3.82 22.03 7.40
CA LEU A 168 2.80 22.74 8.21
C LEU A 168 1.75 23.51 7.39
N HIS A 169 2.11 23.95 6.19
CA HIS A 169 1.22 24.67 5.27
C HIS A 169 0.10 23.78 4.69
N ILE A 170 0.24 22.45 4.73
CA ILE A 170 -0.75 21.49 4.23
C ILE A 170 -1.82 21.24 5.29
N ARG A 171 -3.09 21.36 4.89
CA ARG A 171 -4.24 21.15 5.77
C ARG A 171 -4.22 19.72 6.36
N GLY A 172 -4.21 19.64 7.68
CA GLY A 172 -4.22 18.39 8.46
C GLY A 172 -2.91 18.13 9.21
N VAL A 173 -1.78 18.64 8.69
CA VAL A 173 -0.45 18.41 9.30
C VAL A 173 -0.36 19.01 10.70
N SER A 174 -0.96 20.19 10.92
CA SER A 174 -0.95 20.83 12.24
C SER A 174 -1.67 20.03 13.33
N ALA A 175 -2.68 19.23 12.97
CA ALA A 175 -3.36 18.34 13.90
C ALA A 175 -2.50 17.11 14.21
N LEU A 176 -1.83 16.55 13.19
CA LEU A 176 -0.86 15.48 13.41
C LEU A 176 0.29 15.93 14.31
N TYR A 177 0.88 17.11 14.04
CA TYR A 177 1.97 17.66 14.85
C TYR A 177 1.60 17.75 16.34
N LYS A 178 0.41 18.26 16.66
CA LYS A 178 -0.09 18.30 18.04
C LYS A 178 -0.22 16.91 18.66
N THR A 179 -0.70 15.95 17.88
CA THR A 179 -0.85 14.55 18.33
C THR A 179 0.52 13.94 18.67
N ILE A 180 1.51 14.12 17.78
CA ILE A 180 2.88 13.63 18.00
C ILE A 180 3.56 14.34 19.18
N SER A 181 3.38 15.66 19.32
CA SER A 181 3.91 16.39 20.47
C SER A 181 3.29 15.95 21.79
N ASN A 182 2.00 15.57 21.82
CA ASN A 182 1.38 15.06 23.03
C ASN A 182 1.91 13.67 23.41
N ILE A 183 2.22 12.82 22.43
CA ILE A 183 2.82 11.51 22.66
C ILE A 183 4.20 11.65 23.32
N GLN A 184 5.03 12.58 22.85
CA GLN A 184 6.34 12.88 23.46
C GLN A 184 6.28 13.30 24.94
N VAL A 185 5.21 13.98 25.34
CA VAL A 185 5.08 14.52 26.71
C VAL A 185 4.63 13.44 27.70
N GLN A 186 4.13 12.30 27.21
CA GLN A 186 3.64 11.19 28.02
C GLN A 186 4.68 10.10 28.31
N GLU A 187 5.89 10.21 27.72
CA GLU A 187 7.07 9.39 28.00
C GLU A 187 8.02 10.07 29.00
#